data_AF-A0A368W190-F1
#
_entry.id   AF-A0A368W190-F1
#
_cell.length_a   1.000
_cell.length_b   1.000
_cell.length_c   1.000
_cell.angle_alpha   90.00
_cell.angle_beta   90.00
_cell.angle_gamma   90.00
#
_symmetry.space_group_name_H-M   'P 1'
#
loop_
_entity.id
_entity.type
_entity.pdbx_description
1 polymer ?
#
loop_
_entity_poly.entity_id
_entity_poly.type
_entity_poly.pdbx_seq_one_letter_code
_entity_poly.pdbx_strand_id
1 'polypeptide(L)'
;MHRAASKLLMIIIIIAAAFTLDLKLDLFPAVAESEEEAGDAVKPNKLEQLELEIAKQFQIRSERFSVSYSGDKQELSEKLTDVIRAALRHDDYSAYILESYLYTIRSWGNRSTISIEARYRETKQQTAVVDDVVAKALATIIKPTMNDHEKIKAIHDWIVSHVEYDQSLTHYTAYEAVTSGETVCQGYSLLGYKMLKEAGITVLIAEGTVNTGEHAWNMVKLDGVWYHLDLTWDDPVSKTDKGQSAEVTKSKNAAIRYNYYLKTDEELRADHQWTKSYPAAAAQYVQVIRELEQQGSTAERERFSNLKLALGLHWLEPEYTVSSSEQLSRVVQSALESRTASLEFRYEQGDQFPGALKAAFQDVNIAVGYRASYEPYAGDGSLLVRIKLEYGR
;
A
#
# COMPACT_ATOMS: atom_id res chain seq x y z
N MET A 1 -65.08 17.35 33.48
CA MET A 1 -64.01 17.32 32.47
C MET A 1 -62.70 17.74 33.13
N HIS A 2 -61.96 16.80 33.72
CA HIS A 2 -60.59 17.06 34.18
C HIS A 2 -59.62 16.56 33.12
N ARG A 3 -58.89 17.48 32.48
CA ARG A 3 -57.79 17.17 31.55
C ARG A 3 -56.70 16.46 32.34
N ALA A 4 -56.48 15.19 32.04
CA ALA A 4 -55.28 14.48 32.44
C ALA A 4 -54.09 15.12 31.72
N ALA A 5 -53.30 15.92 32.44
CA ALA A 5 -51.99 16.31 32.00
C ALA A 5 -51.11 15.05 32.05
N SER A 6 -50.96 14.38 30.91
CA SER A 6 -49.97 13.31 30.75
C SER A 6 -48.59 13.97 30.92
N LYS A 7 -48.00 13.84 32.11
CA LYS A 7 -46.62 14.24 32.35
C LYS A 7 -45.76 13.33 31.47
N LEU A 8 -45.36 13.82 30.30
CA LEU A 8 -44.30 13.21 29.51
C LEU A 8 -43.07 13.19 30.42
N LEU A 9 -42.71 12.02 30.93
CA LEU A 9 -41.56 11.85 31.80
C LEU A 9 -40.31 12.20 30.96
N MET A 10 -39.79 13.40 31.16
CA MET A 10 -38.65 13.94 30.42
C MET A 10 -37.37 13.40 31.06
N ILE A 11 -36.95 12.19 30.66
CA ILE A 11 -35.64 11.66 31.06
C ILE A 11 -34.61 12.16 30.04
N ILE A 12 -33.84 13.19 30.43
CA ILE A 12 -32.65 13.61 29.71
C ILE A 12 -31.51 12.70 30.14
N ILE A 13 -31.17 11.72 29.30
CA ILE A 13 -29.92 10.96 29.45
C ILE A 13 -28.91 11.66 28.54
N ILE A 14 -27.80 12.11 29.12
CA ILE A 14 -26.62 12.63 28.40
C ILE A 14 -25.51 11.62 28.63
N ILE A 15 -25.13 10.93 27.56
CA ILE A 15 -23.92 10.12 27.50
C ILE A 15 -22.92 10.91 26.68
N ALA A 16 -21.70 11.08 27.18
CA ALA A 16 -20.59 11.71 26.47
C ALA A 16 -19.40 10.76 26.45
N ALA A 17 -18.80 10.55 25.29
CA ALA A 17 -17.59 9.76 25.13
C ALA A 17 -16.61 10.50 24.22
N ALA A 18 -15.32 10.40 24.54
CA ALA A 18 -14.20 10.98 23.79
C ALA A 18 -13.26 9.85 23.36
N PHE A 19 -12.89 9.83 22.09
CA PHE A 19 -11.96 8.85 21.53
C PHE A 19 -10.81 9.59 20.85
N THR A 20 -9.61 9.45 21.43
CA THR A 20 -8.34 9.80 20.79
C THR A 20 -7.84 8.57 20.05
N LEU A 21 -7.60 8.68 18.76
CA LEU A 21 -7.13 7.58 17.94
C LEU A 21 -5.60 7.64 17.89
N ASP A 22 -4.98 7.37 19.04
CA ASP A 22 -3.55 7.05 19.09
C ASP A 22 -3.40 5.61 18.59
N LEU A 23 -3.36 5.53 17.26
CA LEU A 23 -3.29 4.36 16.39
C LEU A 23 -4.52 3.42 16.34
N LYS A 24 -4.80 2.97 15.12
CA LYS A 24 -6.12 2.53 14.63
C LYS A 24 -6.44 1.05 14.83
N LEU A 25 -5.59 0.33 15.56
CA LEU A 25 -5.77 -1.10 15.89
C LEU A 25 -7.14 -1.40 16.52
N ASP A 26 -7.71 -0.45 17.28
CA ASP A 26 -9.01 -0.62 17.97
C ASP A 26 -10.24 -0.17 17.16
N LEU A 27 -10.05 0.44 15.98
CA LEU A 27 -11.17 0.95 15.16
C LEU A 27 -11.81 -0.12 14.26
N PHE A 28 -11.10 -1.20 13.94
CA PHE A 28 -11.53 -2.10 12.87
C PHE A 28 -11.40 -3.58 13.26
N PRO A 29 -12.38 -4.15 14.02
CA PRO A 29 -12.46 -5.60 14.17
C PRO A 29 -12.57 -6.29 12.79
N ALA A 30 -12.03 -7.52 12.70
CA ALA A 30 -11.91 -8.31 11.48
C ALA A 30 -13.21 -8.34 10.65
N VAL A 31 -13.10 -8.08 9.34
CA VAL A 31 -14.21 -8.26 8.40
C VAL A 31 -14.28 -9.75 8.04
N ALA A 32 -15.45 -10.36 8.28
CA ALA A 32 -15.83 -11.58 7.60
C ALA A 32 -16.38 -11.17 6.22
N GLU A 33 -15.77 -11.69 5.15
CA GLU A 33 -16.36 -11.63 3.82
C GLU A 33 -17.67 -12.42 3.84
N SER A 34 -18.77 -11.75 3.55
CA SER A 34 -19.94 -12.38 2.93
C SER A 34 -20.25 -11.64 1.65
N GLU A 35 -19.82 -12.21 0.52
CA GLU A 35 -20.45 -11.93 -0.76
C GLU A 35 -21.90 -12.43 -0.64
N GLU A 36 -22.85 -11.53 -0.37
CA GLU A 36 -24.26 -11.81 -0.66
C GLU A 36 -24.54 -11.36 -2.09
N GLU A 37 -24.90 -12.34 -2.92
CA GLU A 37 -25.50 -12.15 -4.23
C GLU A 37 -26.66 -11.13 -4.15
N ALA A 38 -26.82 -10.34 -5.22
CA ALA A 38 -27.91 -9.39 -5.37
C ALA A 38 -29.28 -10.10 -5.43
N GLY A 39 -29.84 -10.40 -4.26
CA GLY A 39 -31.23 -10.81 -4.04
C GLY A 39 -31.97 -9.74 -3.25
N ASP A 40 -33.11 -9.28 -3.78
CA ASP A 40 -34.10 -8.34 -3.21
C ASP A 40 -33.63 -7.39 -2.09
N ALA A 41 -33.53 -6.09 -2.42
CA ALA A 41 -33.13 -5.00 -1.52
C ALA A 41 -33.96 -4.97 -0.21
N VAL A 42 -33.46 -5.64 0.82
CA VAL A 42 -33.93 -5.52 2.21
C VAL A 42 -33.71 -4.07 2.63
N LYS A 43 -34.78 -3.39 3.07
CA LYS A 43 -34.64 -2.02 3.59
C LYS A 43 -33.71 -2.06 4.80
N PRO A 44 -32.67 -1.20 4.87
CA PRO A 44 -31.73 -1.21 5.96
C PRO A 44 -32.44 -1.00 7.29
N ASN A 45 -32.03 -1.73 8.32
CA ASN A 45 -32.56 -1.58 9.67
C ASN A 45 -32.20 -0.19 10.24
N LYS A 46 -32.77 0.20 11.39
CA LYS A 46 -32.58 1.56 11.92
C LYS A 46 -31.13 1.88 12.30
N LEU A 47 -30.34 0.89 12.71
CA LEU A 47 -28.92 1.08 13.02
C LEU A 47 -28.08 1.18 11.74
N GLU A 48 -28.39 0.39 10.72
CA GLU A 48 -27.75 0.51 9.40
C GLU A 48 -28.06 1.88 8.75
N GLN A 49 -29.27 2.41 8.91
CA GLN A 49 -29.59 3.77 8.47
C GLN A 49 -28.78 4.83 9.23
N LEU A 50 -28.56 4.64 10.53
CA LEU A 50 -27.72 5.51 11.36
C LEU A 50 -26.25 5.43 10.92
N GLU A 51 -25.75 4.22 10.68
CA GLU A 51 -24.41 3.96 10.15
C GLU A 51 -24.17 4.70 8.83
N LEU A 52 -25.05 4.51 7.84
CA LEU A 52 -24.93 5.14 6.53
C LEU A 52 -24.97 6.67 6.61
N GLU A 53 -25.77 7.23 7.52
CA GLU A 53 -25.84 8.68 7.70
C GLU A 53 -24.57 9.23 8.38
N ILE A 54 -24.00 8.51 9.36
CA ILE A 54 -22.71 8.86 9.95
C ILE A 54 -21.58 8.73 8.90
N ALA A 55 -21.59 7.68 8.09
CA ALA A 55 -20.61 7.43 7.04
C ALA A 55 -20.56 8.60 6.04
N LYS A 56 -21.73 9.07 5.58
CA LYS A 56 -21.81 10.26 4.71
C LYS A 56 -21.18 11.50 5.35
N GLN A 57 -21.39 11.71 6.64
CA GLN A 57 -20.83 12.88 7.35
C GLN A 57 -19.30 12.82 7.43
N PHE A 58 -18.74 11.64 7.70
CA PHE A 58 -17.29 11.43 7.64
C PHE A 58 -16.75 11.62 6.22
N GLN A 59 -17.44 11.08 5.21
CA GLN A 59 -17.05 11.21 3.79
C GLN A 59 -16.96 12.68 3.34
N ILE A 60 -17.89 13.54 3.77
CA ILE A 60 -17.84 14.97 3.45
C ILE A 60 -16.95 15.80 4.38
N ARG A 61 -16.21 15.13 5.28
CA ARG A 61 -15.29 15.74 6.27
C ARG A 61 -16.00 16.70 7.23
N SER A 62 -17.21 16.35 7.65
CA SER A 62 -17.97 17.16 8.60
C SER A 62 -17.32 17.08 9.99
N GLU A 63 -16.92 18.22 10.55
CA GLU A 63 -16.34 18.29 11.89
C GLU A 63 -17.41 18.30 12.98
N ARG A 64 -18.61 18.80 12.69
CA ARG A 64 -19.72 18.86 13.66
C ARG A 64 -21.03 18.55 12.97
N PHE A 65 -21.69 17.49 13.41
CA PHE A 65 -22.98 17.09 12.86
C PHE A 65 -23.86 16.42 13.90
N SER A 66 -25.15 16.26 13.57
CA SER A 66 -26.09 15.54 14.41
C SER A 66 -26.99 14.64 13.58
N VAL A 67 -27.11 13.39 14.00
CA VAL A 67 -27.98 12.39 13.39
C VAL A 67 -29.08 12.01 14.36
N SER A 68 -30.25 11.67 13.86
CA SER A 68 -31.39 11.29 14.68
C SER A 68 -31.71 9.81 14.55
N TYR A 69 -32.00 9.18 15.67
CA TYR A 69 -32.33 7.78 15.78
C TYR A 69 -33.68 7.62 16.51
N SER A 70 -34.51 6.69 16.05
CA SER A 70 -35.85 6.44 16.59
C SER A 70 -36.09 4.96 16.95
N GLY A 71 -35.02 4.20 17.14
CA GLY A 71 -35.06 2.83 17.63
C GLY A 71 -34.89 2.73 19.14
N ASP A 72 -34.49 1.56 19.61
CA ASP A 72 -34.30 1.30 21.03
C ASP A 72 -33.09 2.06 21.61
N LYS A 73 -33.30 2.75 22.74
CA LYS A 73 -32.28 3.63 23.33
C LYS A 73 -31.14 2.87 24.00
N GLN A 74 -31.45 1.72 24.58
CA GLN A 74 -30.46 0.88 25.23
C GLN A 74 -29.56 0.25 24.15
N GLU A 75 -30.18 -0.28 23.09
CA GLU A 75 -29.46 -0.81 21.93
C GLU A 75 -28.57 0.26 21.29
N LEU A 76 -29.07 1.49 21.11
CA LEU A 76 -28.25 2.60 20.61
C LEU A 76 -27.04 2.84 21.51
N SER A 77 -27.24 2.93 22.82
CA SER A 77 -26.14 3.19 23.76
C SER A 77 -25.10 2.09 23.77
N GLU A 78 -25.52 0.83 23.62
CA GLU A 78 -24.63 -0.33 23.62
C GLU A 78 -23.85 -0.44 22.31
N LYS A 79 -24.48 -0.13 21.16
CA LYS A 79 -23.91 -0.38 19.83
C LYS A 79 -23.37 0.85 19.11
N LEU A 80 -23.56 2.07 19.60
CA LEU A 80 -23.18 3.28 18.84
C LEU A 80 -21.69 3.30 18.45
N THR A 81 -20.81 2.82 19.33
CA THR A 81 -19.37 2.75 19.01
C THR A 81 -19.12 1.79 17.83
N ASP A 82 -19.79 0.63 17.80
CA ASP A 82 -19.69 -0.32 16.69
C ASP A 82 -20.28 0.26 15.39
N VAL A 83 -21.39 1.00 15.49
CA VAL A 83 -22.00 1.72 14.38
C VAL A 83 -21.05 2.79 13.81
N ILE A 84 -20.38 3.55 14.67
CA ILE A 84 -19.39 4.55 14.22
C ILE A 84 -18.19 3.85 13.56
N ARG A 85 -17.69 2.75 14.14
CA ARG A 85 -16.61 1.96 13.52
C ARG A 85 -17.02 1.39 12.17
N ALA A 86 -18.23 0.85 12.06
CA ALA A 86 -18.78 0.36 10.80
C ALA A 86 -18.91 1.48 9.76
N ALA A 87 -19.41 2.66 10.17
CA ALA A 87 -19.50 3.83 9.32
C ALA A 87 -18.13 4.27 8.75
N LEU A 88 -17.06 4.16 9.55
CA LEU A 88 -15.69 4.48 9.10
C LEU A 88 -15.13 3.49 8.07
N ARG A 89 -15.63 2.24 8.02
CA ARG A 89 -15.22 1.23 7.02
C ARG A 89 -15.76 1.50 5.61
N HIS A 90 -16.71 2.42 5.46
CA HIS A 90 -17.20 2.81 4.13
C HIS A 90 -16.19 3.64 3.34
N ASP A 91 -15.19 4.22 4.01
CA ASP A 91 -14.11 4.94 3.35
C ASP A 91 -12.81 4.92 4.16
N ASP A 92 -11.87 4.06 3.77
CA ASP A 92 -10.55 3.95 4.39
C ASP A 92 -9.86 5.31 4.49
N TYR A 93 -9.95 6.17 3.46
CA TYR A 93 -9.32 7.48 3.54
C TYR A 93 -9.86 8.30 4.72
N SER A 94 -11.19 8.40 4.88
CA SER A 94 -11.85 9.05 6.03
C SER A 94 -11.38 8.47 7.35
N ALA A 95 -11.38 7.15 7.45
CA ALA A 95 -10.90 6.41 8.61
C ALA A 95 -9.46 6.77 8.97
N TYR A 96 -8.59 6.89 7.96
CA TYR A 96 -7.17 7.10 8.20
C TYR A 96 -6.80 8.55 8.51
N ILE A 97 -7.59 9.53 8.09
CA ILE A 97 -7.35 10.93 8.46
C ILE A 97 -8.11 11.38 9.71
N LEU A 98 -9.06 10.59 10.23
CA LEU A 98 -9.76 10.91 11.48
C LEU A 98 -8.78 10.78 12.65
N GLU A 99 -8.55 11.88 13.36
CA GLU A 99 -7.65 11.94 14.51
C GLU A 99 -8.37 11.59 15.81
N SER A 100 -9.57 12.14 15.99
CA SER A 100 -10.38 11.90 17.17
C SER A 100 -11.83 12.25 16.91
N TYR A 101 -12.73 11.70 17.72
CA TYR A 101 -14.11 12.13 17.75
C TYR A 101 -14.68 12.07 19.16
N LEU A 102 -15.64 12.95 19.41
CA LEU A 102 -16.50 12.91 20.58
C LEU A 102 -17.93 12.73 20.12
N TYR A 103 -18.73 12.01 20.89
CA TYR A 103 -20.17 11.99 20.68
C TYR A 103 -20.94 12.25 21.96
N THR A 104 -22.13 12.81 21.79
CA THR A 104 -23.16 12.84 22.83
C THR A 104 -24.47 12.27 22.34
N ILE A 105 -25.16 11.54 23.21
CA ILE A 105 -26.53 11.09 22.95
C ILE A 105 -27.48 11.91 23.83
N ARG A 106 -28.48 12.54 23.21
CA ARG A 106 -29.58 13.21 23.91
C ARG A 106 -30.90 12.59 23.50
N SER A 107 -31.63 12.03 24.48
CA SER A 107 -32.90 11.36 24.21
C SER A 107 -34.09 12.19 24.70
N TRP A 108 -35.11 12.33 23.86
CA TRP A 108 -36.39 12.96 24.20
C TRP A 108 -37.55 12.21 23.55
N GLY A 109 -38.51 11.73 24.35
CA GLY A 109 -39.60 10.88 23.87
C GLY A 109 -39.07 9.59 23.24
N ASN A 110 -39.45 9.31 21.99
CA ASN A 110 -39.00 8.15 21.21
C ASN A 110 -37.82 8.46 20.26
N ARG A 111 -37.19 9.64 20.39
CA ARG A 111 -36.09 10.08 19.53
C ARG A 111 -34.82 10.31 20.34
N SER A 112 -33.71 9.88 19.78
CA SER A 112 -32.36 10.18 20.26
C SER A 112 -31.65 11.01 19.21
N THR A 113 -30.98 12.08 19.64
CA THR A 113 -30.08 12.88 18.81
C THR A 113 -28.66 12.52 19.21
N ILE A 114 -27.88 12.06 18.23
CA ILE A 114 -26.47 11.77 18.35
C ILE A 114 -25.73 12.97 17.76
N SER A 115 -25.00 13.72 18.59
CA SER A 115 -24.15 14.83 18.12
C SER A 115 -22.71 14.38 18.15
N ILE A 116 -22.00 14.50 17.02
CA ILE A 116 -20.61 14.09 16.85
C ILE A 116 -19.76 15.32 16.55
N GLU A 117 -18.63 15.45 17.26
CA GLU A 117 -17.55 16.39 16.96
C GLU A 117 -16.31 15.59 16.55
N ALA A 118 -15.93 15.68 15.29
CA ALA A 118 -14.78 15.00 14.70
C ALA A 118 -13.62 15.98 14.48
N ARG A 119 -12.39 15.50 14.69
CA ARG A 119 -11.14 16.17 14.33
C ARG A 119 -10.40 15.33 13.31
N TYR A 120 -9.93 15.98 12.25
CA TYR A 120 -9.20 15.34 11.17
C TYR A 120 -7.78 15.87 11.12
N ARG A 121 -6.83 15.00 10.78
CA ARG A 121 -5.45 15.36 10.43
C ARG A 121 -5.38 16.14 9.12
N GLU A 122 -6.36 15.93 8.24
CA GLU A 122 -6.49 16.60 6.96
C GLU A 122 -7.86 17.29 6.87
N THR A 123 -7.87 18.61 6.63
CA THR A 123 -9.10 19.39 6.46
C THR A 123 -9.74 19.14 5.09
N LYS A 124 -11.03 19.48 4.94
CA LYS A 124 -11.72 19.39 3.65
C LYS A 124 -11.02 20.15 2.52
N GLN A 125 -10.48 21.33 2.81
CA GLN A 125 -9.76 22.17 1.84
C GLN A 125 -8.44 21.51 1.45
N GLN A 126 -7.73 20.90 2.40
CA GLN A 126 -6.51 20.15 2.13
C GLN A 126 -6.81 18.90 1.28
N THR A 127 -7.86 18.14 1.59
CA THR A 127 -8.30 17.02 0.74
C THR A 127 -8.61 17.48 -0.68
N ALA A 128 -9.23 18.64 -0.87
CA ALA A 128 -9.49 19.18 -2.21
C ALA A 128 -8.20 19.53 -2.98
N VAL A 129 -7.11 19.92 -2.29
CA VAL A 129 -5.80 20.08 -2.92
C VAL A 129 -5.23 18.71 -3.34
N VAL A 130 -5.37 17.68 -2.49
CA VAL A 130 -4.98 16.31 -2.85
C VAL A 130 -5.77 15.83 -4.06
N ASP A 131 -7.09 16.06 -4.09
CA ASP A 131 -7.95 15.75 -5.24
C ASP A 131 -7.42 16.35 -6.54
N ASP A 132 -7.09 17.64 -6.54
CA ASP A 132 -6.59 18.35 -7.72
C ASP A 132 -5.20 17.85 -8.17
N VAL A 133 -4.28 17.59 -7.24
CA VAL A 133 -2.96 17.05 -7.57
C VAL A 133 -3.07 15.63 -8.13
N VAL A 134 -3.87 14.76 -7.51
CA VAL A 134 -4.11 13.39 -7.97
C VAL A 134 -4.70 13.38 -9.38
N ALA A 135 -5.74 14.18 -9.63
CA ALA A 135 -6.35 14.27 -10.95
C ALA A 135 -5.35 14.70 -12.03
N LYS A 136 -4.49 15.69 -11.74
CA LYS A 136 -3.44 16.17 -12.66
C LYS A 136 -2.35 15.12 -12.89
N ALA A 137 -1.92 14.43 -11.84
CA ALA A 137 -0.93 13.37 -11.93
C ALA A 137 -1.46 12.21 -12.79
N LEU A 138 -2.68 11.73 -12.51
CA LEU A 138 -3.32 10.65 -13.25
C LEU A 138 -3.53 11.02 -14.74
N ALA A 139 -3.95 12.24 -15.03
CA ALA A 139 -4.06 12.72 -16.42
C ALA A 139 -2.74 12.71 -17.18
N THR A 140 -1.61 12.78 -16.48
CA THR A 140 -0.26 12.77 -17.06
C THR A 140 0.28 11.35 -17.24
N ILE A 141 0.09 10.49 -16.23
CA ILE A 141 0.73 9.17 -16.19
C ILE A 141 -0.14 8.04 -16.75
N ILE A 142 -1.47 8.20 -16.74
CA ILE A 142 -2.41 7.16 -17.21
C ILE A 142 -2.84 7.45 -18.65
N LYS A 143 -2.67 6.45 -19.52
CA LYS A 143 -3.12 6.48 -20.91
C LYS A 143 -4.35 5.59 -21.09
N PRO A 144 -5.29 5.94 -21.99
CA PRO A 144 -6.49 5.13 -22.23
C PRO A 144 -6.22 3.67 -22.64
N THR A 145 -5.03 3.39 -23.18
CA THR A 145 -4.61 2.05 -23.64
C THR A 145 -3.91 1.21 -22.57
N MET A 146 -3.76 1.75 -21.34
CA MET A 146 -3.13 1.02 -20.24
C MET A 146 -4.10 0.05 -19.59
N ASN A 147 -3.62 -1.17 -19.33
CA ASN A 147 -4.32 -2.10 -18.45
C ASN A 147 -4.04 -1.79 -16.98
N ASP A 148 -4.74 -2.45 -16.08
CA ASP A 148 -4.63 -2.16 -14.65
C ASP A 148 -3.23 -2.45 -14.08
N HIS A 149 -2.51 -3.44 -14.62
CA HIS A 149 -1.11 -3.71 -14.26
C HIS A 149 -0.19 -2.50 -14.55
N GLU A 150 -0.32 -1.90 -15.73
CA GLU A 150 0.47 -0.73 -16.13
C GLU A 150 0.06 0.52 -15.35
N LYS A 151 -1.24 0.68 -15.05
CA LYS A 151 -1.73 1.80 -14.23
C LYS A 151 -1.16 1.73 -12.82
N ILE A 152 -1.19 0.56 -12.18
CA ILE A 152 -0.63 0.36 -10.83
C ILE A 152 0.86 0.70 -10.83
N LYS A 153 1.62 0.21 -11.82
CA LYS A 153 3.05 0.55 -11.95
C LYS A 153 3.26 2.05 -12.16
N ALA A 154 2.49 2.69 -13.04
CA ALA A 154 2.64 4.12 -13.31
C ALA A 154 2.36 4.97 -12.05
N ILE A 155 1.34 4.60 -11.27
CA ILE A 155 1.00 5.27 -10.00
C ILE A 155 2.08 5.03 -8.95
N HIS A 156 2.53 3.78 -8.80
CA HIS A 156 3.64 3.42 -7.93
C HIS A 156 4.88 4.27 -8.22
N ASP A 157 5.31 4.27 -9.49
CA ASP A 157 6.51 5.00 -9.91
C ASP A 157 6.37 6.50 -9.69
N TRP A 158 5.18 7.06 -9.91
CA TRP A 158 4.91 8.46 -9.65
C TRP A 158 5.04 8.77 -8.16
N ILE A 159 4.38 8.03 -7.28
CA ILE A 159 4.46 8.26 -5.83
C ILE A 159 5.89 8.10 -5.33
N VAL A 160 6.53 6.98 -5.65
CA VAL A 160 7.91 6.67 -5.24
C VAL A 160 8.92 7.66 -5.79
N SER A 161 8.65 8.36 -6.90
CA SER A 161 9.53 9.41 -7.43
C SER A 161 9.25 10.82 -6.89
N HIS A 162 8.06 11.07 -6.34
CA HIS A 162 7.62 12.42 -5.92
C HIS A 162 7.55 12.61 -4.40
N VAL A 163 7.57 11.52 -3.64
CA VAL A 163 7.49 11.54 -2.18
C VAL A 163 8.78 10.95 -1.59
N GLU A 164 9.19 11.47 -0.43
CA GLU A 164 10.28 10.98 0.40
C GLU A 164 9.76 10.61 1.80
N TYR A 165 10.37 9.58 2.40
CA TYR A 165 10.02 9.18 3.76
C TYR A 165 10.39 10.25 4.80
N ASP A 166 9.40 10.75 5.53
CA ASP A 166 9.61 11.70 6.60
C ASP A 166 10.23 11.03 7.84
N GLN A 167 11.55 11.19 7.99
CA GLN A 167 12.30 10.66 9.12
C GLN A 167 12.04 11.40 10.45
N SER A 168 11.46 12.61 10.40
CA SER A 168 11.07 13.35 11.60
C SER A 168 9.76 12.83 12.21
N LEU A 169 9.01 12.02 11.45
CA LEU A 169 7.72 11.47 11.84
C LEU A 169 6.70 12.56 12.21
N THR A 170 6.59 13.60 11.38
CA THR A 170 5.68 14.73 11.61
C THR A 170 4.61 14.88 10.52
N HIS A 171 4.83 14.35 9.32
CA HIS A 171 3.92 14.43 8.18
C HIS A 171 3.15 13.11 7.97
N TYR A 172 1.84 13.09 8.17
CA TYR A 172 1.00 11.88 8.23
C TYR A 172 -0.10 11.81 7.16
N THR A 173 -0.25 12.83 6.33
CA THR A 173 -1.39 13.00 5.41
C THR A 173 -0.96 12.96 3.94
N ALA A 174 -1.90 12.64 3.04
CA ALA A 174 -1.63 12.77 1.62
C ALA A 174 -1.47 14.24 1.20
N TYR A 175 -2.10 15.18 1.92
CA TYR A 175 -1.85 16.62 1.72
C TYR A 175 -0.37 16.98 1.90
N GLU A 176 0.26 16.52 2.97
CA GLU A 176 1.70 16.76 3.18
C GLU A 176 2.51 16.07 2.09
N ALA A 177 2.20 14.80 1.78
CA ALA A 177 2.85 14.06 0.69
C ALA A 177 2.86 14.84 -0.64
N VAL A 178 1.75 15.48 -1.03
CA VAL A 178 1.66 16.21 -2.32
C VAL A 178 2.14 17.66 -2.26
N THR A 179 2.29 18.25 -1.07
CA THR A 179 2.66 19.68 -0.93
C THR A 179 4.08 19.89 -0.44
N SER A 180 4.56 19.10 0.53
CA SER A 180 5.96 19.11 0.96
C SER A 180 6.81 18.08 0.21
N GLY A 181 6.19 17.03 -0.33
CA GLY A 181 6.93 15.90 -0.89
C GLY A 181 7.43 14.93 0.18
N GLU A 182 6.99 15.05 1.44
CA GLU A 182 7.45 14.22 2.54
C GLU A 182 6.28 13.67 3.36
N THR A 183 6.31 12.39 3.71
CA THR A 183 5.35 11.79 4.64
C THR A 183 5.82 10.44 5.21
N VAL A 184 5.21 10.00 6.31
CA VAL A 184 5.36 8.64 6.83
C VAL A 184 4.46 7.64 6.11
N CYS A 185 4.54 6.36 6.47
CA CYS A 185 3.80 5.26 5.85
C CYS A 185 2.28 5.51 5.68
N GLN A 186 1.67 6.23 6.62
CA GLN A 186 0.26 6.61 6.53
C GLN A 186 -0.03 7.53 5.33
N GLY A 187 0.76 8.57 5.10
CA GLY A 187 0.52 9.48 3.98
C GLY A 187 0.81 8.83 2.63
N TYR A 188 1.82 7.95 2.57
CA TYR A 188 2.05 7.07 1.41
C TYR A 188 0.82 6.23 1.09
N SER A 189 0.28 5.55 2.10
CA SER A 189 -0.90 4.70 1.94
C SER A 189 -2.16 5.47 1.57
N LEU A 190 -2.35 6.67 2.12
CA LEU A 190 -3.46 7.56 1.79
C LEU A 190 -3.39 8.06 0.34
N LEU A 191 -2.21 8.51 -0.10
CA LEU A 191 -1.99 8.97 -1.47
C LEU A 191 -2.14 7.82 -2.47
N GLY A 192 -1.54 6.66 -2.16
CA GLY A 192 -1.68 5.44 -2.94
C GLY A 192 -3.13 5.01 -3.10
N TYR A 193 -3.86 4.87 -1.97
CA TYR A 193 -5.28 4.55 -1.97
C TYR A 193 -6.07 5.50 -2.88
N LYS A 194 -5.80 6.80 -2.78
CA LYS A 194 -6.56 7.80 -3.54
C LYS A 194 -6.28 7.73 -5.04
N MET A 195 -5.00 7.67 -5.44
CA MET A 195 -4.60 7.56 -6.85
C MET A 195 -5.10 6.26 -7.49
N LEU A 196 -4.98 5.13 -6.79
CA LEU A 196 -5.42 3.82 -7.27
C LEU A 196 -6.94 3.77 -7.42
N LYS A 197 -7.68 4.23 -6.41
CA LYS A 197 -9.15 4.28 -6.45
C LYS A 197 -9.67 5.15 -7.59
N GLU A 198 -9.07 6.33 -7.82
CA GLU A 198 -9.44 7.24 -8.89
C GLU A 198 -9.07 6.71 -10.29
N ALA A 199 -8.04 5.86 -10.39
CA ALA A 199 -7.70 5.12 -11.60
C ALA A 199 -8.59 3.89 -11.86
N GLY A 200 -9.60 3.63 -11.01
CA GLY A 200 -10.53 2.51 -11.12
C GLY A 200 -10.02 1.20 -10.52
N ILE A 201 -8.91 1.23 -9.79
CA ILE A 201 -8.34 0.05 -9.12
C ILE A 201 -9.02 -0.13 -7.76
N THR A 202 -9.49 -1.34 -7.48
CA THR A 202 -10.00 -1.67 -6.15
C THR A 202 -8.83 -1.75 -5.18
N VAL A 203 -8.88 -0.97 -4.11
CA VAL A 203 -7.78 -0.76 -3.18
C VAL A 203 -8.29 -0.65 -1.75
N LEU A 204 -7.49 -1.13 -0.80
CA LEU A 204 -7.67 -0.99 0.65
C LEU A 204 -6.39 -0.44 1.28
N ILE A 205 -6.50 0.14 2.47
CA ILE A 205 -5.36 0.40 3.35
C ILE A 205 -5.27 -0.74 4.36
N ALA A 206 -4.11 -1.39 4.38
CA ALA A 206 -3.76 -2.41 5.37
C ALA A 206 -2.86 -1.80 6.45
N GLU A 207 -2.89 -2.41 7.63
CA GLU A 207 -2.12 -2.01 8.80
C GLU A 207 -1.63 -3.22 9.58
N GLY A 208 -0.50 -3.02 10.25
CA GLY A 208 0.20 -4.03 11.02
C GLY A 208 1.49 -3.46 11.61
N THR A 209 2.46 -4.33 11.83
CA THR A 209 3.75 -3.97 12.41
C THR A 209 4.91 -4.49 11.57
N VAL A 210 6.02 -3.76 11.66
CA VAL A 210 7.33 -4.09 11.11
C VAL A 210 8.37 -3.92 12.22
N ASN A 211 9.65 -4.21 11.94
CA ASN A 211 10.71 -4.11 12.94
C ASN A 211 10.92 -2.68 13.53
N THR A 212 10.50 -1.63 12.82
CA THR A 212 10.57 -0.23 13.27
C THR A 212 9.30 0.27 13.98
N GLY A 213 8.29 -0.58 14.12
CA GLY A 213 7.04 -0.24 14.80
C GLY A 213 5.81 -0.45 13.91
N GLU A 214 4.81 0.38 14.12
CA GLU A 214 3.53 0.29 13.43
C GLU A 214 3.64 0.77 11.98
N HIS A 215 2.90 0.14 11.08
CA HIS A 215 3.04 0.37 9.65
C HIS A 215 1.70 0.27 8.92
N ALA A 216 1.60 1.04 7.83
CA ALA A 216 0.44 1.04 6.94
C ALA A 216 0.93 0.95 5.49
N TRP A 217 0.22 0.17 4.69
CA TRP A 217 0.48 -0.02 3.25
C TRP A 217 -0.83 -0.20 2.49
N ASN A 218 -0.77 -0.37 1.17
CA ASN A 218 -1.93 -0.62 0.34
C ASN A 218 -2.10 -2.10 0.01
N MET A 219 -3.35 -2.52 -0.23
CA MET A 219 -3.66 -3.76 -0.94
C MET A 219 -4.48 -3.44 -2.18
N VAL A 220 -4.16 -4.05 -3.31
CA VAL A 220 -4.86 -3.83 -4.59
C VAL A 220 -5.41 -5.14 -5.13
N LYS A 221 -6.60 -5.08 -5.73
CA LYS A 221 -7.20 -6.21 -6.46
C LYS A 221 -6.93 -6.06 -7.94
N LEU A 222 -6.29 -7.06 -8.53
CA LEU A 222 -5.89 -7.12 -9.93
C LEU A 222 -6.36 -8.45 -10.52
N ASP A 223 -7.21 -8.38 -11.54
CA ASP A 223 -7.81 -9.56 -12.20
C ASP A 223 -8.44 -10.57 -11.21
N GLY A 224 -9.10 -10.05 -10.17
CA GLY A 224 -9.75 -10.87 -9.15
C GLY A 224 -8.86 -11.26 -7.98
N VAL A 225 -7.54 -11.05 -8.07
CA VAL A 225 -6.55 -11.48 -7.07
C VAL A 225 -6.05 -10.28 -6.26
N TRP A 226 -5.90 -10.46 -4.95
CA TRP A 226 -5.35 -9.43 -4.08
C TRP A 226 -3.83 -9.50 -3.96
N TYR A 227 -3.21 -8.34 -3.82
CA TYR A 227 -1.78 -8.19 -3.61
C TYR A 227 -1.49 -7.06 -2.63
N HIS A 228 -0.43 -7.20 -1.85
CA HIS A 228 0.12 -6.11 -1.07
C HIS A 228 1.00 -5.19 -1.93
N LEU A 229 0.92 -3.90 -1.67
CA LEU A 229 1.70 -2.86 -2.34
C LEU A 229 2.18 -1.86 -1.28
N ASP A 230 3.45 -1.94 -0.90
CA ASP A 230 4.05 -1.02 0.06
C ASP A 230 4.92 0.03 -0.62
N LEU A 231 4.28 1.15 -0.95
CA LEU A 231 4.91 2.34 -1.55
C LEU A 231 6.00 2.95 -0.65
N THR A 232 5.89 2.77 0.65
CA THR A 232 6.82 3.35 1.64
C THR A 232 8.16 2.64 1.58
N TRP A 233 8.14 1.31 1.52
CA TRP A 233 9.36 0.50 1.52
C TRP A 233 9.97 0.31 0.12
N ASP A 234 9.20 0.62 -0.93
CA ASP A 234 9.73 0.80 -2.29
C ASP A 234 10.32 2.21 -2.54
N ASP A 235 10.13 3.18 -1.64
CA ASP A 235 10.88 4.44 -1.65
C ASP A 235 12.38 4.17 -1.41
N PRO A 236 13.27 4.49 -2.38
CA PRO A 236 14.70 4.39 -2.17
C PRO A 236 15.17 5.50 -1.22
N VAL A 237 14.92 5.34 0.08
CA VAL A 237 15.44 6.24 1.10
C VAL A 237 16.97 6.23 0.99
N SER A 238 17.53 7.38 0.62
CA SER A 238 18.98 7.55 0.58
C SER A 238 19.48 7.43 2.02
N LYS A 239 20.21 6.35 2.33
CA LYS A 239 20.96 6.29 3.59
C LYS A 239 22.02 7.38 3.53
N THR A 240 21.75 8.55 4.11
CA THR A 240 22.82 9.42 4.56
C THR A 240 23.50 8.69 5.71
N ASP A 241 24.80 8.44 5.55
CA ASP A 241 25.61 7.80 6.57
C ASP A 241 25.40 8.51 7.92
N LYS A 242 25.22 7.71 8.96
CA LYS A 242 25.03 8.16 10.34
C LYS A 242 26.06 9.24 10.69
N GLY A 243 25.61 10.49 10.81
CA GLY A 243 26.38 11.54 11.49
C GLY A 243 26.57 12.88 10.76
N GLN A 244 25.98 13.12 9.58
CA GLN A 244 25.99 14.47 9.01
C GLN A 244 24.59 14.90 8.60
N SER A 245 24.09 15.92 9.30
CA SER A 245 22.96 16.76 8.90
C SER A 245 23.35 17.50 7.61
N ALA A 246 23.18 16.84 6.48
CA ALA A 246 23.17 17.46 5.17
C ALA A 246 21.82 17.14 4.53
N GLU A 247 21.19 18.15 3.93
CA GLU A 247 19.90 18.07 3.23
C GLU A 247 19.73 16.72 2.53
N VAL A 248 18.75 15.95 3.00
CA VAL A 248 18.28 14.77 2.29
C VAL A 248 17.63 15.31 1.02
N THR A 249 18.33 15.16 -0.10
CA THR A 249 17.72 15.30 -1.41
C THR A 249 17.77 13.92 -2.01
N LYS A 250 16.62 13.37 -2.44
CA LYS A 250 16.60 12.23 -3.38
C LYS A 250 17.70 12.47 -4.40
N SER A 251 18.64 11.53 -4.48
CA SER A 251 19.46 11.47 -5.69
C SER A 251 18.47 11.38 -6.84
N LYS A 252 18.45 12.39 -7.74
CA LYS A 252 17.60 12.41 -8.93
C LYS A 252 17.77 11.16 -9.83
N ASN A 253 18.74 10.31 -9.50
CA ASN A 253 19.09 9.06 -10.18
C ASN A 253 18.92 7.81 -9.30
N ALA A 254 18.28 7.89 -8.13
CA ALA A 254 17.95 6.68 -7.37
C ALA A 254 16.92 5.86 -8.16
N ALA A 255 17.31 4.65 -8.57
CA ALA A 255 16.42 3.75 -9.28
C ALA A 255 15.22 3.38 -8.40
N ILE A 256 14.02 3.44 -8.97
CA ILE A 256 12.78 2.98 -8.34
C ILE A 256 12.94 1.50 -8.01
N ARG A 257 12.56 1.12 -6.78
CA ARG A 257 12.57 -0.27 -6.32
C ARG A 257 11.18 -0.88 -6.43
N TYR A 258 11.12 -2.20 -6.50
CA TYR A 258 9.87 -2.98 -6.58
C TYR A 258 9.93 -4.18 -5.63
N ASN A 259 10.64 -4.03 -4.51
CA ASN A 259 10.86 -5.10 -3.54
C ASN A 259 9.58 -5.42 -2.76
N TYR A 260 8.66 -4.47 -2.63
CA TYR A 260 7.36 -4.61 -1.97
C TYR A 260 6.18 -4.36 -2.91
N TYR A 261 6.43 -4.56 -4.22
CA TYR A 261 5.46 -4.41 -5.29
C TYR A 261 4.69 -5.70 -5.52
N LEU A 262 3.37 -5.66 -5.34
CA LEU A 262 2.43 -6.74 -5.59
C LEU A 262 2.84 -8.08 -4.96
N LYS A 263 3.07 -8.05 -3.64
CA LYS A 263 3.46 -9.20 -2.84
C LYS A 263 2.29 -10.04 -2.38
N THR A 264 2.53 -11.34 -2.25
CA THR A 264 1.65 -12.27 -1.54
C THR A 264 1.73 -12.05 -0.03
N ASP A 265 0.74 -12.60 0.69
CA ASP A 265 0.73 -12.76 2.14
C ASP A 265 2.04 -13.42 2.63
N GLU A 266 2.47 -14.49 1.97
CA GLU A 266 3.67 -15.25 2.35
C GLU A 266 4.94 -14.42 2.19
N GLU A 267 5.10 -13.74 1.05
CA GLU A 267 6.26 -12.90 0.79
C GLU A 267 6.32 -11.69 1.74
N LEU A 268 5.19 -11.01 1.98
CA LEU A 268 5.17 -9.84 2.86
C LEU A 268 5.36 -10.22 4.34
N ARG A 269 4.92 -11.41 4.76
CA ARG A 269 5.13 -11.90 6.13
C ARG A 269 6.60 -12.16 6.50
N ALA A 270 7.53 -12.04 5.55
CA ALA A 270 8.96 -12.11 5.86
C ALA A 270 9.39 -11.04 6.88
N ASP A 271 8.76 -9.86 6.84
CA ASP A 271 9.09 -8.71 7.69
C ASP A 271 7.89 -7.85 8.13
N HIS A 272 6.70 -8.11 7.60
CA HIS A 272 5.44 -7.52 8.07
C HIS A 272 4.61 -8.50 8.91
N GLN A 273 3.90 -7.98 9.90
CA GLN A 273 2.96 -8.75 10.71
C GLN A 273 1.63 -8.03 10.80
N TRP A 274 0.52 -8.76 10.69
CA TRP A 274 -0.81 -8.21 10.91
C TRP A 274 -1.72 -9.26 11.54
N THR A 275 -2.67 -8.81 12.36
CA THR A 275 -3.65 -9.66 13.03
C THR A 275 -5.07 -9.47 12.47
N LYS A 276 -5.31 -8.34 11.79
CA LYS A 276 -6.58 -8.04 11.15
C LYS A 276 -6.79 -8.93 9.92
N SER A 277 -8.02 -9.38 9.71
CA SER A 277 -8.35 -10.16 8.52
C SER A 277 -8.40 -9.24 7.30
N TYR A 278 -7.64 -9.58 6.27
CA TYR A 278 -7.66 -8.98 4.94
C TYR A 278 -7.95 -10.07 3.89
N PRO A 279 -8.45 -9.69 2.71
CA PRO A 279 -8.55 -10.63 1.59
C PRO A 279 -7.19 -11.27 1.29
N ALA A 280 -7.16 -12.58 1.07
CA ALA A 280 -5.90 -13.31 0.92
C ALA A 280 -5.17 -12.95 -0.37
N ALA A 281 -3.88 -12.60 -0.25
CA ALA A 281 -2.97 -12.42 -1.38
C ALA A 281 -2.14 -13.70 -1.59
N ALA A 282 -2.63 -14.65 -2.38
CA ALA A 282 -2.04 -15.99 -2.48
C ALA A 282 -1.29 -16.31 -3.78
N ALA A 283 -1.51 -15.54 -4.86
CA ALA A 283 -0.86 -15.82 -6.14
C ALA A 283 0.44 -15.02 -6.27
N GLN A 284 1.55 -15.66 -6.60
CA GLN A 284 2.81 -14.96 -6.85
C GLN A 284 2.74 -14.15 -8.13
N TYR A 285 2.95 -12.84 -8.04
CA TYR A 285 2.80 -11.94 -9.19
C TYR A 285 3.73 -12.28 -10.36
N VAL A 286 4.94 -12.80 -10.08
CA VAL A 286 5.86 -13.29 -11.11
C VAL A 286 5.27 -14.43 -11.95
N GLN A 287 4.51 -15.35 -11.33
CA GLN A 287 3.86 -16.44 -12.06
C GLN A 287 2.69 -15.92 -12.89
N VAL A 288 1.91 -14.99 -12.34
CA VAL A 288 0.81 -14.35 -13.07
C VAL A 288 1.31 -13.63 -14.32
N ILE A 289 2.38 -12.85 -14.21
CA ILE A 289 2.99 -12.19 -15.38
C ILE A 289 3.48 -13.20 -16.41
N ARG A 290 4.12 -14.29 -15.98
CA ARG A 290 4.59 -15.36 -16.87
C ARG A 290 3.43 -16.03 -17.61
N GLU A 291 2.34 -16.33 -16.92
CA GLU A 291 1.15 -16.95 -17.53
C GLU A 291 0.51 -16.01 -18.57
N LEU A 292 0.35 -14.72 -18.23
CA LEU A 292 -0.19 -13.72 -19.13
C LEU A 292 0.70 -13.51 -20.37
N GLU A 293 2.02 -13.53 -20.20
CA GLU A 293 2.99 -13.46 -21.30
C GLU A 293 2.94 -14.69 -22.21
N GLN A 294 2.60 -15.88 -21.70
CA GLN A 294 2.55 -17.10 -22.51
C GLN A 294 1.20 -17.32 -23.21
N GLN A 295 0.11 -16.98 -22.54
CA GLN A 295 -1.25 -17.31 -22.97
C GLN A 295 -1.92 -16.16 -23.74
N GLY A 296 -1.37 -14.95 -23.67
CA GLY A 296 -1.93 -13.77 -24.32
C GLY A 296 -1.84 -13.75 -25.84
N SER A 297 -2.64 -12.87 -26.45
CA SER A 297 -2.47 -12.43 -27.83
C SER A 297 -1.08 -11.82 -28.04
N THR A 298 -0.59 -11.72 -29.28
CA THR A 298 0.75 -11.17 -29.58
C THR A 298 1.00 -9.81 -28.88
N ALA A 299 0.00 -8.93 -28.85
CA ALA A 299 0.10 -7.63 -28.19
C ALA A 299 0.16 -7.74 -26.65
N GLU A 300 -0.56 -8.68 -26.04
CA GLU A 300 -0.48 -8.93 -24.60
C GLU A 300 0.87 -9.53 -24.22
N ARG A 301 1.40 -10.45 -25.02
CA ARG A 301 2.73 -11.02 -24.78
C ARG A 301 3.81 -9.94 -24.79
N GLU A 302 3.79 -9.06 -25.79
CA GLU A 302 4.72 -7.92 -25.83
C GLU A 302 4.55 -7.00 -24.61
N ARG A 303 3.30 -6.69 -24.22
CA ARG A 303 3.01 -5.85 -23.06
C ARG A 303 3.56 -6.45 -21.76
N PHE A 304 3.25 -7.72 -21.49
CA PHE A 304 3.68 -8.37 -20.25
C PHE A 304 5.17 -8.69 -20.25
N SER A 305 5.79 -8.94 -21.41
CA SER A 305 7.24 -9.02 -21.53
C SER A 305 7.92 -7.69 -21.16
N ASN A 306 7.42 -6.58 -21.70
CA ASN A 306 7.91 -5.24 -21.34
C ASN A 306 7.71 -4.93 -19.85
N LEU A 307 6.57 -5.31 -19.29
CA LEU A 307 6.29 -5.12 -17.86
C LEU A 307 7.21 -5.97 -16.98
N LYS A 308 7.43 -7.25 -17.33
CA LYS A 308 8.36 -8.16 -16.66
C LYS A 308 9.78 -7.61 -16.64
N LEU A 309 10.23 -7.05 -17.77
CA LEU A 309 11.54 -6.39 -17.87
C LEU A 309 11.59 -5.12 -17.01
N ALA A 310 10.58 -4.26 -17.09
CA ALA A 310 10.54 -2.99 -16.37
C ALA A 310 10.48 -3.14 -14.84
N LEU A 311 9.88 -4.22 -14.35
CA LEU A 311 9.84 -4.57 -12.92
C LEU A 311 11.05 -5.40 -12.48
N GLY A 312 11.96 -5.76 -13.39
CA GLY A 312 13.10 -6.62 -13.09
C GLY A 312 12.74 -8.06 -12.74
N LEU A 313 11.52 -8.53 -13.06
CA LEU A 313 11.05 -9.88 -12.72
C LEU A 313 11.72 -10.97 -13.57
N HIS A 314 12.25 -10.62 -14.76
CA HIS A 314 13.02 -11.54 -15.60
C HIS A 314 14.24 -12.12 -14.89
N TRP A 315 14.81 -11.40 -13.92
CA TRP A 315 15.93 -11.90 -13.11
C TRP A 315 15.59 -13.12 -12.27
N LEU A 316 14.30 -13.41 -12.05
CA LEU A 316 13.84 -14.63 -11.36
C LEU A 316 13.74 -15.84 -12.30
N GLU A 317 13.96 -15.67 -13.60
CA GLU A 317 13.90 -16.78 -14.55
C GLU A 317 15.22 -17.57 -14.56
N PRO A 318 15.17 -18.92 -14.70
CA PRO A 318 16.37 -19.76 -14.63
C PRO A 318 17.49 -19.37 -15.61
N GLU A 319 17.14 -18.86 -16.78
CA GLU A 319 18.08 -18.39 -17.81
C GLU A 319 18.88 -17.15 -17.39
N TYR A 320 18.36 -16.35 -16.46
CA TYR A 320 19.02 -15.17 -15.92
C TYR A 320 19.54 -15.40 -14.49
N THR A 321 19.44 -16.62 -13.96
CA THR A 321 19.78 -16.95 -12.57
C THR A 321 20.94 -17.94 -12.49
N VAL A 322 21.91 -17.61 -11.63
CA VAL A 322 23.03 -18.47 -11.25
C VAL A 322 22.89 -18.83 -9.78
N SER A 323 22.60 -20.11 -9.51
CA SER A 323 22.22 -20.60 -8.19
C SER A 323 23.37 -21.15 -7.35
N SER A 324 24.58 -21.28 -7.91
CA SER A 324 25.73 -21.91 -7.24
C SER A 324 27.09 -21.46 -7.77
N SER A 325 28.15 -21.68 -6.98
CA SER A 325 29.53 -21.46 -7.41
C SER A 325 29.92 -22.33 -8.59
N GLU A 326 29.44 -23.58 -8.66
CA GLU A 326 29.72 -24.49 -9.77
C GLU A 326 29.04 -24.04 -11.07
N GLN A 327 27.82 -23.50 -10.98
CA GLN A 327 27.16 -22.90 -12.13
C GLN A 327 27.87 -21.62 -12.56
N LEU A 328 28.30 -20.78 -11.61
CA LEU A 328 29.07 -19.57 -11.91
C LEU A 328 30.36 -19.88 -12.68
N SER A 329 31.13 -20.88 -12.25
CA SER A 329 32.34 -21.31 -12.96
C SER A 329 32.04 -21.75 -14.40
N ARG A 330 30.95 -22.49 -14.62
CA ARG A 330 30.53 -22.89 -15.97
C ARG A 330 30.10 -21.70 -16.84
N VAL A 331 29.36 -20.75 -16.28
CA VAL A 331 28.93 -19.52 -16.98
C VAL A 331 30.14 -18.68 -17.37
N VAL A 332 31.09 -18.47 -16.43
CA VAL A 332 32.33 -17.75 -16.70
C VAL A 332 33.16 -18.46 -17.76
N GLN A 333 33.38 -19.77 -17.64
CA GLN A 333 34.13 -20.54 -18.62
C GLN A 333 33.52 -20.43 -20.02
N SER A 334 32.21 -20.66 -20.15
CA SER A 334 31.51 -20.55 -21.43
C SER A 334 31.65 -19.14 -22.03
N ALA A 335 31.57 -18.09 -21.21
CA ALA A 335 31.71 -16.71 -21.65
C ALA A 335 33.11 -16.40 -22.21
N LEU A 336 34.16 -16.96 -21.59
CA LEU A 336 35.53 -16.79 -22.05
C LEU A 336 35.81 -17.56 -23.35
N GLU A 337 35.28 -18.78 -23.47
CA GLU A 337 35.39 -19.59 -24.69
C GLU A 337 34.69 -18.91 -25.88
N SER A 338 33.52 -18.30 -25.67
CA SER A 338 32.79 -17.56 -26.70
C SER A 338 33.27 -16.11 -26.89
N ARG A 339 34.28 -15.65 -26.13
CA ARG A 339 34.75 -14.26 -26.11
C ARG A 339 33.64 -13.23 -25.88
N THR A 340 32.69 -13.56 -25.00
CA THR A 340 31.60 -12.66 -24.61
C THR A 340 32.17 -11.41 -23.92
N ALA A 341 31.64 -10.23 -24.26
CA ALA A 341 32.12 -8.96 -23.72
C ALA A 341 31.60 -8.65 -22.30
N SER A 342 30.41 -9.13 -21.95
CA SER A 342 29.81 -8.91 -20.65
C SER A 342 28.81 -9.99 -20.26
N LEU A 343 28.65 -10.19 -18.96
CA LEU A 343 27.66 -11.08 -18.34
C LEU A 343 26.77 -10.27 -17.42
N GLU A 344 25.47 -10.56 -17.44
CA GLU A 344 24.50 -10.02 -16.50
C GLU A 344 23.57 -11.16 -16.03
N PHE A 345 23.44 -11.33 -14.71
CA PHE A 345 22.62 -12.39 -14.11
C PHE A 345 22.30 -12.07 -12.64
N ARG A 346 21.25 -12.68 -12.11
CA ARG A 346 20.99 -12.80 -10.68
C ARG A 346 21.83 -13.93 -10.09
N TYR A 347 22.49 -13.70 -8.96
CA TYR A 347 23.23 -14.71 -8.21
C TYR A 347 22.56 -14.95 -6.85
N GLU A 348 22.08 -16.16 -6.60
CA GLU A 348 21.24 -16.45 -5.43
C GLU A 348 21.99 -16.41 -4.09
N GLN A 349 23.27 -16.80 -4.09
CA GLN A 349 24.08 -16.90 -2.88
C GLN A 349 24.90 -15.63 -2.64
N GLY A 350 24.23 -14.47 -2.51
CA GLY A 350 24.86 -13.15 -2.53
C GLY A 350 26.07 -13.01 -1.61
N ASP A 351 25.96 -13.48 -0.37
CA ASP A 351 27.05 -13.42 0.64
C ASP A 351 28.31 -14.19 0.22
N GLN A 352 28.17 -15.19 -0.66
CA GLN A 352 29.28 -16.02 -1.15
C GLN A 352 29.84 -15.52 -2.49
N PHE A 353 29.18 -14.58 -3.15
CA PHE A 353 29.51 -14.16 -4.51
C PHE A 353 30.97 -13.71 -4.69
N PRO A 354 31.58 -12.87 -3.81
CA PRO A 354 32.96 -12.42 -4.03
C PRO A 354 33.97 -13.58 -4.03
N GLY A 355 33.75 -14.58 -3.18
CA GLY A 355 34.58 -15.78 -3.11
C GLY A 355 34.36 -16.68 -4.34
N ALA A 356 33.11 -16.91 -4.70
CA ALA A 356 32.73 -17.71 -5.87
C ALA A 356 33.27 -17.11 -7.17
N LEU A 357 33.18 -15.78 -7.33
CA LEU A 357 33.71 -15.06 -8.49
C LEU A 357 35.23 -15.22 -8.60
N LYS A 358 35.96 -15.05 -7.50
CA LYS A 358 37.40 -15.25 -7.49
C LYS A 358 37.77 -16.66 -7.93
N ALA A 359 37.08 -17.68 -7.40
CA ALA A 359 37.30 -19.08 -7.77
C ALA A 359 37.02 -19.34 -9.26
N ALA A 360 35.93 -18.78 -9.80
CA ALA A 360 35.53 -18.95 -11.20
C ALA A 360 36.60 -18.43 -12.20
N PHE A 361 37.43 -17.46 -11.80
CA PHE A 361 38.53 -16.92 -12.63
C PHE A 361 39.91 -17.50 -12.31
N GLN A 362 40.06 -18.39 -11.33
CA GLN A 362 41.37 -18.94 -10.94
C GLN A 362 41.86 -20.05 -11.89
N ASP A 363 40.96 -20.88 -12.42
CA ASP A 363 41.31 -22.08 -13.20
C ASP A 363 41.15 -21.90 -14.72
N VAL A 364 40.97 -20.66 -15.18
CA VAL A 364 40.76 -20.34 -16.60
C VAL A 364 42.09 -20.04 -17.30
N ASN A 365 42.38 -20.82 -18.34
CA ASN A 365 43.62 -20.72 -19.13
C ASN A 365 43.54 -19.63 -20.24
N ILE A 366 42.68 -18.63 -20.06
CA ILE A 366 42.43 -17.55 -21.03
C ILE A 366 42.84 -16.24 -20.38
N ALA A 367 43.79 -15.52 -20.98
CA ALA A 367 44.23 -14.21 -20.49
C ALA A 367 43.10 -13.17 -20.67
N VAL A 368 42.47 -12.79 -19.57
CA VAL A 368 41.32 -11.88 -19.54
C VAL A 368 41.37 -11.02 -18.27
N GLY A 369 41.13 -9.71 -18.41
CA GLY A 369 40.81 -8.83 -17.30
C GLY A 369 39.29 -8.81 -17.07
N TYR A 370 38.84 -8.53 -15.85
CA TYR A 370 37.41 -8.31 -15.62
C TYR A 370 37.15 -7.17 -14.64
N ARG A 371 35.98 -6.54 -14.78
CA ARG A 371 35.38 -5.67 -13.75
C ARG A 371 33.99 -6.19 -13.42
N ALA A 372 33.73 -6.40 -12.13
CA ALA A 372 32.42 -6.81 -11.64
C ALA A 372 31.79 -5.70 -10.79
N SER A 373 30.50 -5.51 -10.95
CA SER A 373 29.64 -4.72 -10.06
C SER A 373 28.44 -5.55 -9.68
N TYR A 374 27.98 -5.43 -8.45
CA TYR A 374 26.81 -6.15 -7.97
C TYR A 374 26.03 -5.35 -6.94
N GLU A 375 24.71 -5.54 -6.93
CA GLU A 375 23.78 -4.87 -6.01
C GLU A 375 22.72 -5.86 -5.50
N PRO A 376 22.18 -5.67 -4.29
CA PRO A 376 21.09 -6.53 -3.78
C PRO A 376 19.88 -6.53 -4.71
N TYR A 377 19.27 -7.70 -4.89
CA TYR A 377 18.03 -7.87 -5.64
C TYR A 377 16.89 -8.32 -4.71
N ALA A 378 15.69 -7.75 -4.88
CA ALA A 378 14.43 -8.18 -4.27
C ALA A 378 14.40 -8.39 -2.72
N GLY A 379 15.46 -8.00 -2.00
CA GLY A 379 15.58 -8.23 -0.55
C GLY A 379 15.77 -9.68 -0.12
N ASP A 380 15.95 -10.63 -1.06
CA ASP A 380 16.01 -12.07 -0.79
C ASP A 380 17.42 -12.61 -0.52
N GLY A 381 18.41 -11.72 -0.38
CA GLY A 381 19.82 -12.07 -0.24
C GLY A 381 20.55 -12.37 -1.54
N SER A 382 19.88 -12.33 -2.69
CA SER A 382 20.50 -12.46 -4.01
C SER A 382 21.08 -11.14 -4.51
N LEU A 383 21.96 -11.22 -5.52
CA LEU A 383 22.62 -10.07 -6.14
C LEU A 383 22.30 -10.00 -7.63
N LEU A 384 22.02 -8.80 -8.15
CA LEU A 384 22.18 -8.53 -9.57
C LEU A 384 23.66 -8.29 -9.86
N VAL A 385 24.24 -9.12 -10.71
CA VAL A 385 25.66 -9.13 -11.03
C VAL A 385 25.85 -8.65 -12.47
N ARG A 386 26.80 -7.75 -12.68
CA ARG A 386 27.31 -7.37 -14.01
C ARG A 386 28.81 -7.55 -14.05
N ILE A 387 29.30 -8.30 -15.03
CA ILE A 387 30.73 -8.53 -15.26
C ILE A 387 31.10 -8.05 -16.66
N LYS A 388 32.08 -7.17 -16.77
CA LYS A 388 32.71 -6.78 -18.04
C LYS A 388 34.02 -7.53 -18.21
N LEU A 389 34.21 -8.13 -19.38
CA LEU A 389 35.37 -8.94 -19.74
C LEU A 389 36.26 -8.17 -20.73
N GLU A 390 37.54 -8.07 -20.43
CA GLU A 390 38.54 -7.32 -21.19
C GLU A 390 39.59 -8.29 -21.74
N TYR A 391 39.43 -8.69 -23.00
CA TYR A 391 40.41 -9.53 -23.69
C TYR A 391 41.57 -8.67 -24.20
N GLY A 392 42.80 -9.13 -24.01
CA GLY A 392 43.97 -8.53 -24.63
C GLY A 392 43.82 -8.48 -26.16
N ARG A 393 44.28 -7.38 -26.77
CA ARG A 393 44.30 -7.22 -28.23
C ARG A 393 45.25 -8.20 -28.90
#